data_AF-A0A1J3GLV1-F1
#
_entry.id   AF-A0A1J3GLV1-F1
#
_cell.length_a   1.000
_cell.length_b   1.000
_cell.length_c   1.000
_cell.angle_alpha   90.00
_cell.angle_beta   90.00
_cell.angle_gamma   90.00
#
_symmetry.space_group_name_H-M   'P 1'
#
loop_
_entity.id
_entity.type
_entity.pdbx_description
1 polymer ?
#
loop_
_entity_poly.entity_id
_entity_poly.type
_entity_poly.pdbx_seq_one_letter_code
_entity_poly.pdbx_strand_id
1 'polypeptide(L)'
;MIRGLPIILNDYIAGQEAGNVPYVVENGCGKFSKSPKEISKIVADWFGPESNELEVMSRNALRLARPDAVFKIVHDLHELVQQRSGLPHQLSYSA
;
A
#
# COMPACT_ATOMS: atom_id res chain seq x y z
N MET A 1 2.23 -1.82 -2.51
CA MET A 1 3.24 -1.34 -1.55
C MET A 1 4.09 -2.45 -0.93
N ILE A 2 3.52 -3.46 -0.24
CA ILE A 2 4.28 -4.51 0.50
C ILE A 2 5.43 -5.17 -0.29
N ARG A 3 5.26 -5.41 -1.59
CA ARG A 3 6.29 -6.02 -2.45
C ARG A 3 7.29 -5.04 -3.05
N GLY A 4 7.26 -3.77 -2.65
CA GLY A 4 8.15 -2.73 -3.18
C GLY A 4 7.96 -2.48 -4.67
N LEU A 5 6.76 -2.71 -5.21
CA LEU A 5 6.47 -2.49 -6.63
C LEU A 5 5.99 -1.05 -6.84
N PRO A 6 6.71 -0.24 -7.65
CA PRO A 6 6.19 1.01 -8.19
C PRO A 6 4.93 0.77 -9.02
N ILE A 7 3.96 1.68 -8.95
CA ILE A 7 2.61 1.47 -9.49
C ILE A 7 2.33 2.49 -10.58
N ILE A 8 1.75 2.07 -11.70
CA ILE A 8 1.08 2.97 -12.63
C ILE A 8 -0.42 2.74 -12.50
N LEU A 9 -1.12 3.71 -11.92
CA LEU A 9 -2.58 3.67 -11.86
C LEU A 9 -3.14 4.17 -13.19
N ASN A 10 -3.96 3.35 -13.85
CA ASN A 10 -4.52 3.67 -15.17
C ASN A 10 -5.94 4.21 -15.14
N ASP A 11 -6.67 3.99 -14.05
CA ASP A 11 -8.00 4.53 -13.80
C ASP A 11 -8.34 4.46 -12.31
N TYR A 12 -9.55 4.89 -11.97
CA TYR A 12 -10.17 4.73 -10.65
C TYR A 12 -11.69 4.78 -10.77
N ILE A 13 -12.39 4.09 -9.86
CA ILE A 13 -13.85 4.22 -9.72
C ILE A 13 -14.19 5.56 -9.05
N ALA A 14 -14.93 6.42 -9.77
CA ALA A 14 -15.35 7.71 -9.27
C ALA A 14 -16.16 7.59 -7.97
N GLY A 15 -15.83 8.42 -6.98
CA GLY A 15 -16.45 8.42 -5.65
C GLY A 15 -15.96 7.34 -4.69
N GLN A 16 -15.20 6.33 -5.15
CA GLN A 16 -14.64 5.28 -4.28
C GLN A 16 -13.11 5.35 -4.21
N GLU A 17 -12.44 5.35 -5.36
CA GLU A 17 -11.00 5.11 -5.46
C GLU A 17 -10.18 6.35 -5.82
N ALA A 18 -10.84 7.49 -6.09
CA ALA A 18 -10.16 8.72 -6.49
C ALA A 18 -9.07 9.16 -5.48
N GLY A 19 -9.29 8.90 -4.18
CA GLY A 19 -8.30 9.21 -3.12
C GLY A 19 -7.05 8.32 -3.14
N ASN A 20 -7.09 7.17 -3.83
CA ASN A 20 -5.93 6.29 -3.94
C ASN A 20 -4.86 6.87 -4.88
N VAL A 21 -5.25 7.69 -5.86
CA VAL A 21 -4.33 8.33 -6.80
C VAL A 21 -3.33 9.26 -6.09
N PRO A 22 -3.76 10.30 -5.34
CA PRO A 22 -2.82 11.15 -4.62
C PRO A 22 -2.01 10.35 -3.58
N TYR A 23 -2.59 9.35 -2.93
CA TYR A 23 -1.83 8.48 -2.01
C TYR A 23 -0.62 7.82 -2.69
N VAL A 24 -0.75 7.33 -3.92
CA VAL A 24 0.37 6.72 -4.66
C VAL A 24 1.34 7.78 -5.19
N VAL A 25 0.82 8.84 -5.83
CA VAL A 25 1.63 9.82 -6.56
C VAL A 25 2.39 10.75 -5.61
N GLU A 26 1.71 11.32 -4.61
CA GLU A 26 2.31 12.30 -3.70
C GLU A 26 3.33 11.66 -2.75
N ASN A 27 3.17 10.37 -2.43
CA ASN A 27 4.17 9.63 -1.69
C ASN A 27 5.29 9.04 -2.58
N GLY A 28 5.32 9.38 -3.87
CA GLY A 28 6.39 8.99 -4.78
C GLY A 28 6.50 7.47 -4.98
N CYS A 29 5.38 6.75 -4.95
CA CYS A 29 5.33 5.31 -5.13
C CYS A 29 4.89 4.90 -6.55
N GLY A 30 4.62 5.86 -7.42
CA GLY A 30 4.07 5.59 -8.72
C GLY A 30 3.61 6.83 -9.49
N LYS A 31 3.00 6.58 -10.64
CA LYS A 31 2.43 7.60 -11.54
C LYS A 31 0.97 7.27 -11.86
N PHE A 32 0.26 8.25 -12.41
CA PHE A 32 -1.09 8.07 -12.94
C PHE A 32 -1.11 8.44 -14.42
N SER A 33 -1.66 7.58 -15.27
CA SER A 33 -1.91 7.90 -16.68
C SER A 33 -3.02 7.02 -17.24
N LYS A 34 -3.97 7.62 -17.96
CA LYS A 34 -5.03 6.90 -18.68
C LYS A 34 -4.61 6.45 -20.09
N SER A 35 -3.47 6.92 -20.58
CA SER A 35 -3.04 6.73 -21.97
C SER A 35 -2.17 5.47 -22.10
N PRO A 36 -2.58 4.44 -22.86
CA PRO A 36 -1.76 3.24 -23.05
C PRO A 36 -0.36 3.52 -23.61
N LYS A 37 -0.23 4.54 -24.48
CA LYS A 37 1.05 4.96 -25.06
C LYS A 37 1.98 5.59 -24.01
N GLU A 38 1.42 6.34 -23.07
CA GLU A 38 2.20 6.96 -22.02
C GLU A 38 2.59 5.93 -20.95
N ILE A 39 1.70 4.99 -20.61
CA ILE A 39 2.00 3.87 -19.72
C ILE A 39 3.16 3.03 -20.28
N SER A 40 3.10 2.63 -21.56
CA SER A 40 4.18 1.83 -22.16
C SER A 40 5.51 2.58 -22.20
N LYS A 41 5.47 3.91 -22.44
CA LYS A 41 6.65 4.77 -22.35
C LYS A 41 7.23 4.80 -20.94
N ILE A 42 6.41 5.00 -19.89
CA ILE A 42 6.87 5.01 -18.50
C ILE A 42 7.55 3.68 -18.14
N VAL A 43 6.94 2.55 -18.51
CA VAL A 43 7.53 1.23 -18.25
C VAL A 43 8.86 1.04 -18.98
N ALA A 44 8.94 1.44 -20.25
CA ALA A 44 10.17 1.36 -21.02
C ALA A 44 11.28 2.26 -20.43
N ASP A 45 10.92 3.47 -20.01
CA ASP A 45 11.84 4.41 -19.38
C ASP A 45 12.34 3.86 -18.03
N TRP A 46 11.45 3.31 -17.19
CA TRP A 46 11.81 2.63 -15.93
C TRP A 46 12.72 1.42 -16.10
N PHE A 47 12.62 0.69 -17.21
CA PHE A 47 13.50 -0.43 -17.52
C PHE A 47 14.74 -0.03 -18.34
N GLY A 48 14.94 1.28 -18.56
CA GLY A 48 16.10 1.81 -19.26
C GLY A 48 16.62 3.07 -18.58
N PRO A 49 16.49 4.25 -19.22
CA PRO A 49 17.13 5.48 -18.77
C PRO A 49 16.72 5.93 -17.36
N GLU A 50 15.49 5.64 -16.94
CA GLU A 50 14.90 6.07 -15.66
C GLU A 50 14.85 4.91 -14.63
N SER A 51 15.76 3.93 -14.74
CA SER A 51 15.87 2.82 -13.78
C SER A 51 16.12 3.29 -12.34
N ASN A 52 16.86 4.38 -12.14
CA ASN A 52 17.03 5.01 -10.84
C ASN A 52 15.70 5.53 -10.25
N GLU A 53 14.80 6.07 -11.08
CA GLU A 53 13.47 6.51 -10.65
C GLU A 53 12.66 5.30 -10.13
N LEU A 54 12.69 4.18 -10.87
CA LEU A 54 12.01 2.95 -10.49
C LEU A 54 12.50 2.44 -9.12
N GLU A 55 13.82 2.43 -8.88
CA GLU A 55 14.37 2.01 -7.59
C GLU A 55 13.96 2.94 -6.43
N VAL A 56 13.98 4.26 -6.65
CA VAL A 56 13.53 5.24 -5.65
C VAL A 56 12.06 4.98 -5.29
N MET A 57 11.20 4.79 -6.29
CA MET A 57 9.79 4.49 -6.07
C MET A 57 9.60 3.15 -5.35
N SER A 58 10.43 2.15 -5.65
CA SER A 58 10.39 0.84 -5.00
C SER A 58 10.68 0.96 -3.49
N ARG A 59 11.72 1.72 -3.13
CA ARG A 59 12.05 2.03 -1.74
C ARG A 59 10.93 2.81 -1.04
N ASN A 60 10.30 3.78 -1.72
CA ASN A 60 9.16 4.51 -1.19
C ASN A 60 7.96 3.59 -0.92
N ALA A 61 7.67 2.67 -1.85
CA ALA A 61 6.59 1.69 -1.70
C ALA A 61 6.80 0.77 -0.50
N LEU A 62 8.04 0.33 -0.24
CA LEU A 62 8.39 -0.44 0.96
C LEU A 62 8.26 0.39 2.23
N ARG A 63 8.69 1.66 2.23
CA ARG A 63 8.58 2.56 3.39
C ARG A 63 7.14 2.79 3.83
N LEU A 64 6.19 2.82 2.91
CA LEU A 64 4.75 2.96 3.21
C LEU A 64 4.06 1.63 3.56
N ALA A 65 4.72 0.49 3.31
CA ALA A 65 4.10 -0.80 3.50
C ALA A 65 3.74 -1.05 4.97
N ARG A 66 2.56 -1.63 5.20
CA ARG A 66 2.12 -2.12 6.51
C ARG A 66 1.83 -3.62 6.41
N PRO A 67 2.86 -4.47 6.29
CA PRO A 67 2.67 -5.90 6.08
C PRO A 67 1.96 -6.61 7.25
N ASP A 68 2.02 -6.03 8.45
CA ASP A 68 1.41 -6.56 9.67
C ASP A 68 0.06 -5.92 10.03
N ALA A 69 -0.53 -5.12 9.12
CA ALA A 69 -1.74 -4.35 9.39
C ALA A 69 -2.90 -5.22 9.91
N VAL A 70 -3.12 -6.39 9.30
CA VAL A 70 -4.22 -7.29 9.69
C VAL A 70 -4.06 -7.82 11.12
N PHE A 71 -2.82 -8.17 11.51
CA PHE A 71 -2.54 -8.65 12.86
C PHE A 71 -2.78 -7.54 13.88
N LYS A 72 -2.26 -6.34 13.62
CA LYS A 72 -2.46 -5.18 14.48
C LYS A 72 -3.95 -4.88 14.68
N ILE A 73 -4.73 -4.87 13.60
CA ILE A 73 -6.19 -4.61 13.66
C ILE A 73 -6.90 -5.67 14.51
N VAL A 74 -6.58 -6.95 14.33
CA VAL A 74 -7.24 -8.05 15.08
C VAL A 74 -6.85 -8.02 16.55
N HIS A 75 -5.59 -7.72 16.89
CA HIS A 75 -5.16 -7.55 18.28
C HIS A 75 -5.88 -6.38 18.95
N ASP A 76 -5.95 -5.22 18.28
CA ASP A 76 -6.68 -4.04 18.79
C ASP A 76 -8.16 -4.36 19.05
N LEU A 77 -8.81 -5.04 18.09
CA LEU A 77 -10.21 -5.43 18.23
C LEU A 77 -10.41 -6.43 19.37
N HIS A 78 -9.50 -7.40 19.53
CA HIS A 78 -9.53 -8.36 20.63
C HIS A 78 -9.46 -7.63 21.98
N GLU A 79 -8.53 -6.68 22.14
CA GLU A 79 -8.40 -5.89 23.36
C GLU A 79 -9.66 -5.06 23.65
N LEU A 80 -10.25 -4.42 22.63
CA LEU A 80 -11.50 -3.67 22.77
C LEU A 80 -12.66 -4.55 23.27
N VAL A 81 -12.77 -5.79 22.79
CA VAL A 81 -13.80 -6.72 23.25
C VAL A 81 -13.54 -7.16 24.70
N GLN A 82 -12.29 -7.47 25.07
CA GLN A 82 -11.94 -7.85 26.44
C GLN A 82 -12.30 -6.75 27.45
N GLN A 83 -11.96 -5.50 27.13
CA GLN A 83 -12.28 -4.34 27.97
C GLN A 83 -13.78 -4.13 28.14
N ARG A 84 -14.58 -4.40 27.10
CA ARG A 84 -16.04 -4.24 27.13
C ARG A 84 -16.76 -5.38 27.85
N SER A 85 -16.26 -6.61 27.75
CA SER A 85 -16.90 -7.80 28.31
C SER A 85 -16.58 -8.06 29.78
N GLY A 86 -15.60 -7.36 30.37
CA GLY A 86 -15.18 -7.60 31.76
C GLY A 86 -14.55 -8.98 31.98
N LEU A 87 -14.18 -9.69 30.91
CA LEU A 87 -13.55 -11.01 30.97
C LEU A 87 -12.06 -10.84 31.33
N PRO A 88 -11.55 -11.54 32.36
CA PRO A 88 -10.14 -11.46 32.72
C PRO A 88 -9.23 -12.09 31.65
N HIS A 89 -8.02 -11.54 31.53
CA HIS A 89 -6.97 -11.82 30.54
C HIS A 89 -6.42 -13.27 30.50
N GLN A 90 -7.03 -14.22 31.22
CA GLN A 90 -6.54 -15.59 31.36
C GLN A 90 -7.43 -16.60 30.62
N LEU A 91 -7.30 -16.64 29.31
CA LEU A 91 -7.37 -17.91 28.57
C LEU A 91 -6.21 -17.90 27.58
N SER A 92 -5.06 -18.31 28.12
CA SER A 92 -3.81 -18.53 27.42
C SER A 92 -4.02 -19.40 26.18
N TYR A 93 -3.65 -18.90 25.01
CA TYR A 93 -3.32 -19.73 23.87
C TYR A 93 -2.21 -20.71 24.31
N SER A 94 -2.57 -21.98 24.44
CA SER A 94 -1.59 -23.07 24.46
C SER A 94 -1.19 -23.33 23.01
N ALA A 95 0.12 -23.56 22.83
CA ALA A 95 0.86 -23.69 21.57
C ALA A 95 0.19 -24.57 20.50
#